data_AF-A0A8H9BV84-F1
#
_entry.id   AF-A0A8H9BV84-F1
#
_cell.length_a   1.000
_cell.length_b   1.000
_cell.length_c   1.000
_cell.angle_alpha   90.00
_cell.angle_beta   90.00
_cell.angle_gamma   90.00
#
_symmetry.space_group_name_H-M   'P 1'
#
loop_
_entity.id
_entity.type
_entity.pdbx_description
1 polymer ?
#
loop_
_entity_poly.entity_id
_entity_poly.type
_entity_poly.pdbx_seq_one_letter_code
_entity_poly.pdbx_strand_id
1 'polypeptide(L)'
;MSIKYKVSNRGDIKQKFIDVIKNDEHILRLLHYNPRDSNGDYVDFTDESLPNILDLDEEEYDEIVYDHIRTTQKTDDIEEYKKTVLFVYYGKSKAKFGNHTLVDREIVFQILSHNDYSFAHRIEEICDRLDTLFVNKNIAGIGKTRLANSFPREAPKEYLAFEQKYLVTDKAR
;
A
#
# COMPACT_ATOMS: atom_id res chain seq x y z
N MET A 1 10.65 -28.87 20.45
CA MET A 1 10.64 -27.58 21.16
C MET A 1 10.06 -26.52 20.23
N SER A 2 8.85 -26.05 20.50
CA SER A 2 8.25 -24.92 19.77
C SER A 2 8.87 -23.62 20.32
N ILE A 3 9.69 -22.96 19.52
CA ILE A 3 10.22 -21.63 19.86
C ILE A 3 9.04 -20.67 19.74
N LYS A 4 8.40 -20.33 20.88
CA LYS A 4 7.43 -19.25 20.94
C LYS A 4 8.20 -17.93 20.89
N TYR A 5 8.27 -17.33 19.70
CA TYR A 5 8.72 -15.96 19.57
C TYR A 5 7.78 -15.05 20.36
N LYS A 6 8.34 -14.22 21.24
CA LYS A 6 7.60 -13.19 21.95
C LYS A 6 7.26 -12.10 20.93
N VAL A 7 6.11 -12.23 20.27
CA VAL A 7 5.58 -11.17 19.40
C VAL A 7 5.42 -9.94 20.29
N SER A 8 6.08 -8.84 19.94
CA SER A 8 5.97 -7.59 20.67
C SER A 8 4.49 -7.20 20.71
N ASN A 9 3.95 -6.82 21.88
CA ASN A 9 2.58 -6.30 22.03
C ASN A 9 2.30 -5.02 21.21
N ARG A 10 3.30 -4.48 20.50
CA ARG A 10 3.11 -3.56 19.38
C ARG A 10 2.71 -4.41 18.17
N GLY A 11 1.41 -4.68 17.99
CA GLY A 11 0.91 -5.38 16.81
C GLY A 11 1.61 -4.90 15.53
N ASP A 12 1.90 -5.81 14.61
CA ASP A 12 2.76 -5.60 13.43
C ASP A 12 2.42 -4.25 12.77
N ILE A 13 3.33 -3.26 12.87
CA ILE A 13 3.07 -1.87 12.40
C ILE A 13 2.68 -1.91 10.92
N LYS A 14 3.37 -2.75 10.14
CA LYS A 14 3.03 -3.01 8.74
C LYS A 14 1.59 -3.47 8.59
N GLN A 15 1.13 -4.41 9.43
CA GLN A 15 -0.26 -4.90 9.39
C GLN A 15 -1.25 -3.76 9.62
N LYS A 16 -0.98 -2.85 10.55
CA LYS A 16 -1.88 -1.71 10.77
C LYS A 16 -1.97 -0.76 9.57
N PHE A 17 -0.88 -0.55 8.84
CA PHE A 17 -0.90 0.22 7.60
C PHE A 17 -1.73 -0.50 6.53
N ILE A 18 -1.57 -1.83 6.42
CA ILE A 18 -2.37 -2.68 5.54
C ILE A 18 -3.85 -2.60 5.91
N ASP A 19 -4.19 -2.70 7.20
CA ASP A 19 -5.57 -2.63 7.67
C ASP A 19 -6.22 -1.29 7.30
N VAL A 20 -5.51 -0.17 7.40
CA VAL A 20 -6.02 1.13 6.95
C VAL A 20 -6.34 1.14 5.45
N ILE A 21 -5.47 0.55 4.63
CA ILE A 21 -5.66 0.52 3.17
C ILE A 21 -6.76 -0.43 2.75
N LYS A 22 -6.81 -1.62 3.37
CA LYS A 22 -7.85 -2.62 3.10
C LYS A 22 -9.26 -2.10 3.44
N ASN A 23 -9.35 -1.13 4.35
CA ASN A 23 -10.61 -0.46 4.67
C ASN A 23 -10.81 0.87 3.92
N ASP A 24 -9.92 1.21 2.97
CA ASP A 24 -10.05 2.40 2.13
C ASP A 24 -10.54 2.02 0.74
N GLU A 25 -11.85 2.21 0.53
CA GLU A 25 -12.52 1.92 -0.73
C GLU A 25 -11.78 2.55 -1.93
N HIS A 26 -11.37 3.81 -1.78
CA HIS A 26 -10.80 4.58 -2.88
C HIS A 26 -9.48 3.97 -3.37
N ILE A 27 -8.61 3.54 -2.44
CA ILE A 27 -7.42 2.77 -2.80
C ILE A 27 -7.81 1.46 -3.49
N LEU A 28 -8.77 0.71 -2.94
CA LEU A 28 -9.16 -0.57 -3.53
C LEU A 28 -9.65 -0.40 -4.97
N ARG A 29 -10.45 0.63 -5.26
CA ARG A 29 -10.90 0.95 -6.63
C ARG A 29 -9.73 1.27 -7.57
N LEU A 30 -8.80 2.10 -7.11
CA LEU A 30 -7.60 2.47 -7.85
C LEU A 30 -6.72 1.26 -8.18
N LEU A 31 -6.72 0.25 -7.32
CA LEU A 31 -5.98 -0.98 -7.54
C LEU A 31 -6.73 -1.94 -8.48
N HIS A 32 -8.04 -2.10 -8.29
CA HIS A 32 -8.86 -3.13 -8.93
C HIS A 32 -9.42 -2.73 -10.30
N TYR A 33 -10.11 -1.59 -10.38
CA TYR A 33 -10.85 -1.24 -11.59
C TYR A 33 -9.95 -0.73 -12.71
N ASN A 34 -10.00 -1.39 -13.87
CA ASN A 34 -9.34 -0.94 -15.09
C ASN A 34 -9.99 0.38 -15.56
N PRO A 35 -9.23 1.39 -15.97
CA PRO A 35 -9.82 2.65 -16.45
C PRO A 35 -10.47 2.52 -17.83
N ARG A 36 -10.66 1.29 -18.33
CA ARG A 36 -11.36 0.98 -19.57
C ARG A 36 -12.36 -0.15 -19.38
N ASP A 37 -13.53 -0.01 -19.96
CA ASP A 37 -14.54 -1.07 -20.01
C ASP A 37 -14.21 -2.15 -21.05
N SER A 38 -15.11 -3.13 -21.22
CA SER A 38 -14.99 -4.18 -22.23
C SER A 38 -15.03 -3.66 -23.68
N ASN A 39 -15.57 -2.47 -23.91
CA ASN A 39 -15.65 -1.82 -25.22
C ASN A 39 -14.42 -0.95 -25.52
N GLY A 40 -13.55 -0.77 -24.52
CA GLY A 40 -12.35 0.08 -24.60
C GLY A 40 -12.62 1.55 -24.28
N ASP A 41 -13.83 1.89 -23.83
CA ASP A 41 -14.21 3.24 -23.41
C ASP A 41 -13.66 3.53 -22.03
N TYR A 42 -13.25 4.79 -21.80
CA TYR A 42 -12.73 5.20 -20.50
C TYR A 42 -13.83 5.17 -19.44
N VAL A 43 -13.59 4.45 -18.34
CA VAL A 43 -14.45 4.46 -17.15
C VAL A 43 -13.62 4.97 -15.99
N ASP A 44 -14.12 6.02 -15.35
CA ASP A 44 -13.48 6.56 -14.17
C ASP A 44 -13.60 5.57 -13.01
N PHE A 45 -12.53 5.36 -12.26
CA PHE A 45 -12.59 4.49 -11.09
C PHE A 45 -13.59 5.03 -10.06
N THR A 46 -13.92 6.32 -10.05
CA THR A 46 -14.94 6.93 -9.18
C THR A 46 -16.38 6.80 -9.68
N ASP A 47 -16.59 6.17 -10.84
CA ASP A 47 -17.91 6.05 -11.46
C ASP A 47 -18.90 5.28 -10.56
N GLU A 48 -20.07 5.86 -10.29
CA GLU A 48 -21.10 5.28 -9.42
C GLU A 48 -21.67 3.94 -9.92
N SER A 49 -21.48 3.62 -11.21
CA SER A 49 -21.88 2.34 -11.79
C SER A 49 -20.96 1.19 -11.39
N LEU A 50 -19.74 1.48 -10.93
CA LEU A 50 -18.82 0.47 -10.41
C LEU A 50 -19.24 0.06 -8.99
N PRO A 51 -19.27 -1.25 -8.68
CA PRO A 51 -19.57 -1.71 -7.33
C PRO A 51 -18.64 -1.10 -6.28
N ASN A 52 -19.16 -0.88 -5.08
CA ASN A 52 -18.32 -0.58 -3.94
C ASN A 52 -17.64 -1.86 -3.46
N ILE A 53 -16.30 -1.89 -3.49
CA ILE A 53 -15.52 -3.09 -3.14
C ILE A 53 -15.73 -3.50 -1.68
N LEU A 54 -16.00 -2.55 -0.77
CA LEU A 54 -16.25 -2.86 0.64
C LEU A 54 -17.64 -3.49 0.90
N ASP A 55 -18.54 -3.43 -0.08
CA ASP A 55 -19.89 -3.99 0.01
C ASP A 55 -20.01 -5.35 -0.73
N LEU A 56 -18.92 -5.82 -1.35
CA LEU A 56 -18.85 -7.16 -1.97
C LEU A 56 -18.89 -8.26 -0.91
N ASP A 57 -19.11 -9.50 -1.33
CA ASP A 57 -18.98 -10.63 -0.42
C ASP A 57 -17.53 -10.83 0.03
N GLU A 58 -17.37 -11.53 1.16
CA GLU A 58 -16.07 -11.71 1.81
C GLU A 58 -15.06 -12.44 0.91
N GLU A 59 -15.50 -13.37 0.06
CA GLU A 59 -14.64 -14.13 -0.82
C GLU A 59 -14.11 -13.24 -1.96
N GLU A 60 -15.01 -12.53 -2.65
CA GLU A 60 -14.63 -11.57 -3.69
C GLU A 60 -13.72 -10.45 -3.15
N TYR A 61 -14.05 -9.90 -1.98
CA TYR A 61 -13.23 -8.88 -1.32
C TYR A 61 -11.82 -9.41 -0.99
N ASP A 62 -11.72 -10.60 -0.39
CA ASP A 62 -10.45 -11.19 -0.01
C ASP A 62 -9.58 -11.51 -1.23
N GLU A 63 -10.18 -11.93 -2.34
CA GLU A 63 -9.50 -12.14 -3.62
C GLU A 63 -8.90 -10.83 -4.15
N ILE A 64 -9.70 -9.75 -4.20
CA ILE A 64 -9.23 -8.42 -4.63
C ILE A 64 -8.05 -7.97 -3.77
N VAL A 65 -8.21 -8.05 -2.44
CA VAL A 65 -7.18 -7.64 -1.51
C VAL A 65 -5.92 -8.48 -1.65
N TYR A 66 -6.06 -9.80 -1.80
CA TYR A 66 -4.93 -10.70 -2.02
C TYR A 66 -4.21 -10.32 -3.31
N ASP A 67 -4.94 -10.08 -4.40
CA ASP A 67 -4.37 -9.85 -5.72
C ASP A 67 -3.61 -8.55 -5.85
N HIS A 68 -4.09 -7.51 -5.17
CA HIS A 68 -3.59 -6.17 -5.31
C HIS A 68 -2.71 -5.69 -4.16
N ILE A 69 -2.78 -6.29 -2.96
CA ILE A 69 -1.99 -5.86 -1.80
C ILE A 69 -1.04 -6.98 -1.36
N ARG A 70 0.25 -6.79 -1.64
CA ARG A 70 1.30 -7.77 -1.34
C ARG A 70 2.18 -7.26 -0.22
N THR A 71 2.73 -8.17 0.60
CA THR A 71 3.62 -7.79 1.72
C THR A 71 5.10 -8.10 1.47
N THR A 72 5.40 -8.63 0.28
CA THR A 72 6.74 -9.00 -0.18
C THR A 72 7.40 -7.84 -0.91
N GLN A 73 8.73 -7.89 -1.06
CA GLN A 73 9.50 -6.94 -1.89
C GLN A 73 9.71 -7.44 -3.32
N LYS A 74 9.39 -8.71 -3.58
CA LYS A 74 9.65 -9.36 -4.87
C LYS A 74 8.54 -9.03 -5.84
N THR A 75 8.92 -8.57 -7.03
CA THR A 75 8.01 -8.21 -8.13
C THR A 75 8.03 -9.24 -9.26
N ASP A 76 8.90 -10.24 -9.18
CA ASP A 76 9.27 -11.15 -10.27
C ASP A 76 8.08 -11.92 -10.87
N ASP A 77 7.02 -12.17 -10.08
CA ASP A 77 5.85 -12.94 -10.51
C ASP A 77 4.71 -12.08 -11.12
N ILE A 78 4.88 -10.76 -11.25
CA ILE A 78 3.80 -9.85 -11.71
C ILE A 78 3.73 -9.70 -13.24
N GLU A 79 4.81 -9.97 -13.96
CA GLU A 79 4.90 -9.64 -15.40
C GLU A 79 3.76 -10.24 -16.24
N GLU A 80 3.15 -11.34 -15.79
CA GLU A 80 2.07 -12.05 -16.48
C GLU A 80 0.67 -11.39 -16.34
N TYR A 81 0.47 -10.45 -15.40
CA TYR A 81 -0.86 -9.95 -15.03
C TYR A 81 -1.04 -8.45 -15.22
N LYS A 82 -1.87 -8.02 -16.18
CA LYS A 82 -2.20 -6.59 -16.38
C LYS A 82 -3.00 -6.01 -15.20
N LYS A 83 -2.32 -5.50 -14.18
CA LYS A 83 -2.95 -4.91 -12.98
C LYS A 83 -2.09 -3.82 -12.33
N THR A 84 -2.68 -3.14 -11.35
CA THR A 84 -1.98 -2.27 -10.41
C THR A 84 -1.84 -2.97 -9.07
N VAL A 85 -0.62 -3.08 -8.53
CA VAL A 85 -0.33 -3.79 -7.28
C VAL A 85 0.42 -2.87 -6.32
N LEU A 86 0.02 -2.92 -5.06
CA LEU A 86 0.63 -2.23 -3.94
C LEU A 86 1.42 -3.22 -3.08
N PHE A 87 2.72 -3.03 -3.02
CA PHE A 87 3.62 -3.77 -2.15
C PHE A 87 3.87 -2.98 -0.86
N VAL A 88 3.67 -3.61 0.29
CA VAL A 88 3.80 -3.00 1.60
C VAL A 88 4.82 -3.77 2.44
N TYR A 89 5.98 -3.17 2.68
CA TYR A 89 7.07 -3.82 3.40
C TYR A 89 7.85 -2.88 4.31
N TYR A 90 8.66 -3.47 5.17
CA TYR A 90 9.58 -2.72 6.04
C TYR A 90 10.76 -2.18 5.23
N GLY A 91 11.05 -0.90 5.41
CA GLY A 91 12.27 -0.25 4.94
C GLY A 91 13.36 -0.26 6.01
N LYS A 92 14.15 0.82 6.06
CA LYS A 92 15.20 0.96 7.05
C LYS A 92 14.62 1.14 8.45
N SER A 93 15.39 0.68 9.43
CA SER A 93 15.09 0.84 10.85
C SER A 93 16.31 1.46 11.52
N LYS A 94 16.13 2.61 12.18
CA LYS A 94 17.21 3.33 12.86
C LYS A 94 16.86 3.52 14.33
N ALA A 95 17.70 2.97 15.20
CA ALA A 95 17.61 3.25 16.63
C ALA A 95 17.92 4.74 16.88
N LYS A 96 17.19 5.35 17.82
CA LYS A 96 17.50 6.71 18.25
C LYS A 96 18.79 6.72 19.07
N PHE A 97 19.61 7.74 18.87
CA PHE A 97 20.87 7.90 19.60
C PHE A 97 20.62 7.90 21.10
N GLY A 98 21.31 7.04 21.85
CA GLY A 98 21.16 6.90 23.29
C GLY A 98 19.92 6.10 23.76
N ASN A 99 19.05 5.61 22.86
CA ASN A 99 17.91 4.77 23.25
C ASN A 99 17.53 3.73 22.19
N HIS A 100 17.99 2.49 22.37
CA HIS A 100 17.71 1.36 21.47
C HIS A 100 16.25 0.86 21.51
N THR A 101 15.44 1.29 22.50
CA THR A 101 14.04 0.90 22.61
C THR A 101 13.10 1.78 21.77
N LEU A 102 13.60 2.95 21.35
CA LEU A 102 12.95 3.87 20.43
C LEU A 102 13.60 3.75 19.05
N VAL A 103 12.78 3.38 18.08
CA VAL A 103 13.25 3.08 16.73
C VAL A 103 12.38 3.86 15.76
N ASP A 104 13.03 4.60 14.87
CA ASP A 104 12.37 5.13 13.68
C ASP A 104 12.35 4.01 12.63
N ARG A 105 11.15 3.64 12.17
CA ARG A 105 10.96 2.56 11.19
C ARG A 105 10.36 3.13 9.91
N GLU A 106 10.85 2.67 8.77
CA GLU A 106 10.23 2.97 7.48
C GLU A 106 9.19 1.90 7.12
N ILE A 107 8.01 2.35 6.70
CA ILE A 107 7.07 1.54 5.93
C ILE A 107 7.15 2.02 4.49
N VAL A 108 7.32 1.07 3.57
CA VAL A 108 7.49 1.34 2.15
C VAL A 108 6.27 0.84 1.42
N PHE A 109 5.72 1.72 0.59
CA PHE A 109 4.71 1.42 -0.42
C PHE A 109 5.38 1.46 -1.78
N GLN A 110 5.55 0.30 -2.40
CA GLN A 110 5.96 0.24 -3.79
C GLN A 110 4.71 -0.03 -4.62
N ILE A 111 4.40 0.90 -5.50
CA ILE A 111 3.27 0.87 -6.41
C ILE A 111 3.79 0.41 -7.76
N LEU A 112 3.19 -0.63 -8.31
CA LEU A 112 3.51 -1.14 -9.64
C LEU A 112 2.23 -1.12 -10.46
N SER A 113 2.19 -0.33 -11.54
CA SER A 113 1.00 -0.19 -12.38
C SER A 113 1.31 -0.54 -13.82
N HIS A 114 0.55 -1.47 -14.40
CA HIS A 114 0.65 -1.78 -15.82
C HIS A 114 0.29 -0.54 -16.67
N ASN A 115 0.91 -0.38 -17.83
CA ASN A 115 0.70 0.77 -18.72
C ASN A 115 -0.78 0.96 -19.11
N ASP A 116 -1.51 -0.14 -19.32
CA ASP A 116 -2.97 -0.12 -19.59
C ASP A 116 -3.78 0.56 -18.47
N TYR A 117 -3.28 0.54 -17.22
CA TYR A 117 -3.91 1.14 -16.05
C TYR A 117 -3.33 2.54 -15.74
N SER A 118 -2.16 2.86 -16.28
CA SER A 118 -1.39 4.05 -15.90
C SER A 118 -1.79 5.34 -16.63
N PHE A 119 -2.68 5.27 -17.62
CA PHE A 119 -3.06 6.42 -18.45
C PHE A 119 -3.87 7.51 -17.71
N ALA A 120 -4.22 7.29 -16.44
CA ALA A 120 -5.14 8.12 -15.66
C ALA A 120 -4.51 8.71 -14.40
N HIS A 121 -3.21 9.06 -14.41
CA HIS A 121 -2.50 9.56 -13.23
C HIS A 121 -2.54 8.64 -12.00
N ARG A 122 -2.96 7.37 -12.18
CA ARG A 122 -3.27 6.40 -11.13
C ARG A 122 -2.24 6.30 -10.01
N ILE A 123 -0.94 6.31 -10.36
CA ILE A 123 0.13 6.28 -9.35
C ILE A 123 0.10 7.54 -8.48
N GLU A 124 -0.11 8.71 -9.07
CA GLU A 124 -0.20 10.00 -8.38
C GLU A 124 -1.42 10.00 -7.43
N GLU A 125 -2.60 9.60 -7.90
CA GLU A 125 -3.81 9.45 -7.08
C GLU A 125 -3.64 8.47 -5.92
N ILE A 126 -2.99 7.31 -6.16
CA ILE A 126 -2.65 6.37 -5.09
C ILE A 126 -1.72 7.07 -4.09
N CYS A 127 -0.69 7.78 -4.55
CA CYS A 127 0.25 8.46 -3.66
C CYS A 127 -0.42 9.53 -2.79
N ASP A 128 -1.28 10.35 -3.39
CA ASP A 128 -2.03 11.42 -2.72
C ASP A 128 -3.02 10.85 -1.70
N ARG A 129 -3.67 9.74 -2.03
CA ARG A 129 -4.57 9.05 -1.11
C ARG A 129 -3.80 8.41 0.05
N LEU A 130 -2.65 7.77 -0.20
CA LEU A 130 -1.78 7.24 0.86
C LEU A 130 -1.30 8.38 1.78
N ASP A 131 -0.93 9.53 1.22
CA ASP A 131 -0.51 10.69 2.02
C ASP A 131 -1.66 11.19 2.90
N THR A 132 -2.87 11.25 2.34
CA THR A 132 -4.09 11.60 3.08
C THR A 132 -4.37 10.63 4.23
N LEU A 133 -4.11 9.33 4.03
CA LEU A 133 -4.33 8.28 5.04
C LEU A 133 -3.27 8.25 6.13
N PHE A 134 -2.03 8.66 5.84
CA PHE A 134 -0.89 8.39 6.72
C PHE A 134 -0.16 9.63 7.23
N VAL A 135 -0.05 10.70 6.44
CA VAL A 135 0.74 11.87 6.85
C VAL A 135 0.03 12.62 7.97
N ASN A 136 0.73 12.80 9.09
CA ASN A 136 0.23 13.46 10.30
C ASN A 136 -1.06 12.84 10.89
N LYS A 137 -1.44 11.63 10.47
CA LYS A 137 -2.57 10.91 11.05
C LYS A 137 -2.14 10.15 12.31
N ASN A 138 -3.06 10.10 13.28
CA ASN A 138 -2.88 9.33 14.51
C ASN A 138 -3.51 7.95 14.32
N ILE A 139 -2.73 6.99 13.85
CA ILE A 139 -3.19 5.60 13.76
C ILE A 139 -2.95 4.94 15.12
N ALA A 140 -3.97 4.29 15.67
CA ALA A 140 -3.94 3.78 17.04
C ALA A 140 -2.74 2.84 17.28
N GLY A 141 -1.88 3.22 18.22
CA GLY A 141 -0.66 2.48 18.55
C GLY A 141 0.41 2.47 17.44
N ILE A 142 0.34 3.41 16.50
CA ILE A 142 1.45 3.84 15.64
C ILE A 142 1.85 5.23 16.14
N GLY A 143 3.14 5.53 16.11
CA GLY A 143 3.64 6.85 16.44
C GLY A 143 3.24 7.92 15.43
N LYS A 144 3.97 9.05 15.40
CA LYS A 144 3.73 10.05 14.35
C LYS A 144 4.31 9.54 13.03
N THR A 145 3.49 9.54 11.99
CA THR A 145 3.90 9.19 10.63
C THR A 145 4.18 10.44 9.81
N ARG A 146 5.28 10.43 9.06
CA ARG A 146 5.65 11.49 8.11
C ARG A 146 6.14 10.89 6.81
N LEU A 147 5.91 11.61 5.71
CA LEU A 147 6.54 11.26 4.44
C LEU A 147 8.07 11.39 4.57
N ALA A 148 8.78 10.33 4.21
CA ALA A 148 10.24 10.28 4.25
C ALA A 148 10.83 10.59 2.88
N ASN A 149 10.35 9.89 1.84
CA ASN A 149 10.77 10.10 0.45
C ASN A 149 9.70 9.52 -0.50
N SER A 150 9.67 10.02 -1.73
CA SER A 150 8.84 9.50 -2.81
C SER A 150 9.59 9.59 -4.14
N PHE A 151 9.73 8.49 -4.88
CA PHE A 151 10.53 8.48 -6.10
C PHE A 151 10.19 7.33 -7.06
N PRO A 152 10.38 7.53 -8.38
CA PRO A 152 10.21 6.48 -9.36
C PRO A 152 11.26 5.37 -9.19
N ARG A 153 10.88 4.15 -9.55
CA ARG A 153 11.73 2.96 -9.51
C ARG A 153 11.82 2.33 -10.89
N GLU A 154 12.85 1.51 -11.08
CA GLU A 154 12.92 0.64 -12.22
C GLU A 154 11.76 -0.37 -12.16
N ALA A 155 11.14 -0.62 -13.32
CA ALA A 155 9.96 -1.46 -13.45
C ALA A 155 10.13 -2.40 -14.65
N PRO A 156 9.39 -3.53 -14.68
CA PRO A 156 9.29 -4.37 -15.87
C PRO A 156 8.78 -3.61 -17.10
N LYS A 157 9.00 -4.20 -18.28
CA LYS A 157 8.85 -3.55 -19.61
C LYS A 157 7.49 -2.87 -19.87
N GLU A 158 6.42 -3.32 -19.23
CA GLU A 158 5.06 -2.78 -19.42
C GLU A 158 4.45 -2.14 -18.17
N TYR A 159 5.30 -1.76 -17.22
CA TYR A 159 4.87 -1.20 -15.95
C TYR A 159 5.58 0.11 -15.65
N LEU A 160 4.92 0.91 -14.82
CA LEU A 160 5.53 1.99 -14.07
C LEU A 160 5.63 1.58 -12.61
N ALA A 161 6.78 1.85 -12.00
CA ALA A 161 7.02 1.61 -10.59
C ALA A 161 7.32 2.91 -9.85
N PHE A 162 6.73 3.06 -8.68
CA PHE A 162 6.92 4.22 -7.82
C PHE A 162 6.99 3.78 -6.36
N GLU A 163 7.79 4.46 -5.56
CA GLU A 163 7.99 4.09 -4.15
C GLU A 163 7.73 5.30 -3.26
N GLN A 164 6.82 5.14 -2.30
CA GLN A 164 6.50 6.13 -1.28
C GLN A 164 6.81 5.57 0.11
N LYS A 165 7.62 6.32 0.86
CA LYS A 165 8.14 5.88 2.16
C LYS A 165 7.58 6.73 3.27
N TYR A 166 7.10 6.07 4.31
CA TYR A 166 6.67 6.71 5.54
C TYR A 166 7.60 6.37 6.68
N LEU A 167 8.09 7.40 7.38
CA LEU A 167 8.80 7.21 8.63
C LEU A 167 7.80 7.22 9.78
N VAL A 168 7.79 6.12 10.53
CA VAL A 168 7.07 5.97 11.78
C VAL A 168 8.04 6.20 12.91
N THR A 169 7.82 7.26 13.67
CA THR A 169 8.61 7.57 14.86
C THR A 169 7.85 7.14 16.11
N ASP A 170 8.38 6.13 16.81
CA ASP A 170 7.91 5.76 18.15
C ASP A 170 8.03 6.99 19.08
N LYS A 171 6.90 7.42 19.65
CA LYS A 171 6.91 8.39 20.75
C LYS A 171 7.31 7.65 22.02
N ALA A 172 8.27 8.22 22.77
CA ALA A 172 8.39 7.88 24.18
C ALA A 172 7.05 8.21 24.84
N ARG A 173 6.44 7.22 25.51
CA ARG A 173 5.31 7.48 26.39
C ARG A 173 5.79 8.29 27.59
#